data_AF-A0A7C4YIF1-F1
#
_entry.id   AF-A0A7C4YIF1-F1
#
_cell.length_a   1.000
_cell.length_b   1.000
_cell.length_c   1.000
_cell.angle_alpha   90.00
_cell.angle_beta   90.00
_cell.angle_gamma   90.00
#
_symmetry.space_group_name_H-M   'P 1'
#
loop_
_entity.id
_entity.type
_entity.pdbx_description
1 polymer ?
#
loop_
_entity_poly.entity_id
_entity_poly.type
_entity_poly.pdbx_seq_one_letter_code
_entity_poly.pdbx_strand_id
1 'polypeptide(L)'
;MSTRVKLILCGLVAFLIGALVAQQLPRVYAQTEPKGPKWQYGMGLKVRKGTEDNFNEKTQKFGVEVFRDENNGNLIYVSENGSISVVPGK
;
A
#
# COMPACT_ATOMS: atom_id res chain seq x y z
N MET A 1 -30.03 -52.38 7.46
CA MET A 1 -29.35 -51.16 7.95
C MET A 1 -30.40 -50.15 8.41
N SER A 2 -30.41 -49.78 9.70
CA SER A 2 -31.39 -48.84 10.28
C SER A 2 -31.23 -47.44 9.66
N THR A 3 -32.34 -46.70 9.53
CA THR A 3 -32.38 -45.31 9.03
C THR A 3 -31.35 -44.42 9.71
N ARG A 4 -31.09 -44.64 11.01
CA ARG A 4 -30.09 -43.91 11.78
C ARG A 4 -28.66 -44.14 11.28
N VAL A 5 -28.34 -45.39 10.92
CA VAL A 5 -27.00 -45.74 10.40
C VAL A 5 -26.80 -45.16 9.01
N LYS A 6 -27.86 -45.10 8.17
CA LYS A 6 -27.79 -44.49 6.84
C LYS A 6 -27.54 -42.98 6.92
N LEU A 7 -28.20 -42.29 7.85
CA LEU A 7 -28.00 -40.86 8.08
C LEU A 7 -26.59 -40.55 8.57
N ILE A 8 -26.05 -41.35 9.51
CA ILE A 8 -24.68 -41.20 9.99
C ILE A 8 -23.68 -41.43 8.86
N LEU A 9 -23.88 -42.48 8.04
CA LEU A 9 -22.98 -42.77 6.92
C LEU A 9 -22.99 -41.65 5.88
N CYS A 10 -24.16 -41.12 5.50
CA CYS A 10 -24.26 -39.97 4.59
C CYS A 10 -23.57 -38.72 5.16
N GLY A 11 -23.75 -38.43 6.46
CA GLY A 11 -23.09 -37.30 7.11
C GLY A 11 -21.56 -37.43 7.10
N LEU A 12 -21.05 -38.63 7.36
CA LEU A 12 -19.61 -38.92 7.37
C LEU A 12 -19.01 -38.80 5.96
N VAL A 13 -19.73 -39.30 4.94
CA VAL A 13 -19.32 -39.15 3.53
C VAL A 13 -19.31 -37.68 3.12
N ALA A 14 -20.34 -36.90 3.48
CA ALA A 14 -20.39 -35.46 3.17
C ALA A 14 -19.24 -34.69 3.85
N PHE A 15 -18.91 -35.02 5.10
CA PHE A 15 -17.79 -34.41 5.82
C PHE A 15 -16.43 -34.73 5.16
N LEU A 16 -16.21 -35.99 4.77
CA LEU A 16 -14.97 -36.39 4.09
C LEU A 16 -14.81 -35.74 2.72
N ILE A 17 -15.90 -35.64 1.94
CA ILE A 17 -15.90 -34.91 0.67
C ILE A 17 -15.61 -33.42 0.90
N GLY A 18 -16.26 -32.82 1.90
CA GLY A 18 -16.01 -31.41 2.27
C GLY A 18 -14.54 -31.16 2.66
N ALA A 19 -13.95 -32.06 3.44
CA ALA A 19 -12.54 -31.97 3.83
C ALA A 19 -11.59 -32.10 2.62
N LEU A 20 -11.90 -33.01 1.67
CA LEU A 20 -11.10 -33.18 0.46
C LEU A 20 -11.21 -31.96 -0.48
N VAL A 21 -12.41 -31.40 -0.66
CA VAL A 21 -12.63 -30.20 -1.49
C VAL A 21 -11.98 -28.97 -0.85
N ALA A 22 -12.01 -28.84 0.48
CA ALA A 22 -11.38 -27.73 1.20
C ALA A 22 -9.86 -27.63 0.95
N GLN A 23 -9.19 -28.76 0.71
CA GLN A 23 -7.76 -28.77 0.36
C GLN A 23 -7.46 -28.22 -1.05
N GLN A 24 -8.45 -28.24 -1.94
CA GLN A 24 -8.33 -27.73 -3.32
C GLN A 24 -8.75 -26.26 -3.46
N LEU A 25 -9.26 -25.64 -2.40
CA LEU A 25 -9.57 -24.22 -2.41
C LEU A 25 -8.27 -23.39 -2.41
N PRO A 26 -8.24 -22.27 -3.16
CA PRO A 26 -7.09 -21.37 -3.15
C PRO A 26 -6.85 -20.84 -1.74
N ARG A 27 -5.60 -20.94 -1.27
CA ARG A 27 -5.21 -20.35 0.01
C ARG A 27 -5.30 -18.84 -0.09
N VAL A 28 -6.12 -18.23 0.75
CA VAL A 28 -6.11 -16.78 0.94
C VAL A 28 -4.90 -16.47 1.82
N TYR A 29 -3.82 -15.99 1.21
CA TYR A 29 -2.67 -15.50 1.95
C TYR A 29 -3.03 -14.17 2.61
N ALA A 30 -2.57 -13.97 3.85
CA ALA A 30 -2.62 -12.66 4.46
C ALA A 30 -1.79 -11.67 3.62
N GLN A 31 -2.25 -10.43 3.49
CA GLN A 31 -1.49 -9.37 2.87
C GLN A 31 -0.16 -9.23 3.64
N THR A 32 0.96 -9.31 2.93
CA THR A 32 2.28 -9.05 3.52
C THR A 32 2.27 -7.67 4.17
N GLU A 33 2.93 -7.52 5.32
CA GLU A 33 3.04 -6.23 5.98
C GLU A 33 3.58 -5.18 4.99
N PRO A 34 2.86 -4.07 4.78
CA PRO A 34 3.29 -3.05 3.85
C PRO A 34 4.58 -2.43 4.38
N LYS A 35 5.54 -2.23 3.48
CA LYS A 35 6.78 -1.53 3.83
C LYS A 35 6.47 -0.07 4.07
N GLY A 36 7.08 0.51 5.11
CA GLY A 36 7.00 1.95 5.35
C GLY A 36 7.69 2.77 4.24
N PRO A 37 7.30 4.04 4.07
CA PRO A 37 7.97 4.93 3.13
C PRO A 37 9.41 5.19 3.59
N LYS A 38 10.35 5.15 2.64
CA LYS A 38 11.77 5.42 2.88
C LYS A 38 12.09 6.86 2.53
N TRP A 39 12.54 7.64 3.51
CA TRP A 39 13.04 9.00 3.27
C TRP A 39 14.23 8.99 2.30
N GLN A 40 14.23 9.92 1.35
CA GLN A 40 15.28 10.05 0.32
C GLN A 40 16.12 11.30 0.55
N TYR A 41 15.49 12.48 0.48
CA TYR A 41 16.16 13.78 0.62
C TYR A 41 15.14 14.89 0.87
N GLY A 42 15.63 16.04 1.37
CA GLY A 42 14.86 17.27 1.52
C GLY A 42 15.27 18.32 0.47
N MET A 43 14.30 19.12 0.03
CA MET A 43 14.47 20.18 -0.95
C MET A 43 14.00 21.51 -0.36
N GLY A 44 14.81 22.56 -0.51
CA GLY A 44 14.44 23.94 -0.15
C GLY A 44 14.14 24.76 -1.40
N LEU A 45 12.90 24.69 -1.89
CA LEU A 45 12.50 25.33 -3.14
C LEU A 45 12.23 26.82 -2.92
N LYS A 46 12.95 27.70 -3.63
CA LYS A 46 12.63 29.12 -3.66
C LYS A 46 11.43 29.35 -4.58
N VAL A 47 10.42 30.07 -4.11
CA VAL A 47 9.21 30.39 -4.87
C VAL A 47 9.03 31.91 -4.88
N ARG A 48 8.93 32.47 -6.08
CA ARG A 48 8.73 33.91 -6.31
C ARG A 48 7.39 34.18 -6.97
N LYS A 49 6.88 35.40 -6.82
CA LYS A 49 5.73 35.85 -7.62
C LYS A 49 6.13 36.05 -9.07
N GLY A 50 5.16 35.95 -9.99
CA GLY A 50 5.40 36.22 -11.41
C GLY A 50 5.90 37.64 -11.69
N THR A 51 5.59 38.59 -10.81
CA THR A 51 6.03 40.00 -10.88
C THR A 51 7.45 40.25 -10.37
N GLU A 52 8.11 39.25 -9.80
CA GLU A 52 9.49 39.37 -9.31
C GLU A 52 10.45 38.80 -10.35
N ASP A 53 11.46 39.57 -10.79
CA ASP A 53 12.35 39.12 -11.87
C ASP A 53 13.34 38.03 -11.41
N ASN A 54 13.88 38.15 -10.20
CA ASN A 54 14.99 37.33 -9.72
C ASN A 54 14.73 36.74 -8.33
N PHE A 55 15.29 35.54 -8.10
CA PHE A 55 15.39 34.96 -6.77
C PHE A 55 16.47 35.67 -5.96
N ASN A 56 16.10 36.27 -4.84
CA ASN A 56 17.01 36.95 -3.92
C ASN A 56 16.99 36.26 -2.54
N GLU A 57 17.65 36.87 -1.56
CA GLU A 57 17.73 36.34 -0.18
C GLU A 57 16.39 36.41 0.56
N LYS A 58 15.53 37.36 0.19
CA LYS A 58 14.18 37.54 0.74
C LYS A 58 13.15 36.64 0.07
N THR A 59 13.51 35.93 -1.01
CA THR A 59 12.56 35.06 -1.69
C THR A 59 12.13 33.92 -0.77
N GLN A 60 10.82 33.74 -0.68
CA GLN A 60 10.20 32.69 0.12
C GLN A 60 10.75 31.31 -0.27
N LYS A 61 11.04 30.49 0.73
CA LYS A 61 11.46 29.10 0.55
C LYS A 61 10.36 28.19 1.06
N PHE A 62 10.17 27.08 0.37
CA PHE A 62 9.30 25.98 0.78
C PHE A 62 10.12 24.72 0.99
N GLY A 63 10.02 24.16 2.18
CA GLY A 63 10.55 22.84 2.50
C GLY A 63 9.71 21.74 1.87
N VAL A 64 10.36 20.80 1.19
CA VAL A 64 9.74 19.60 0.62
C VAL A 64 10.56 18.38 0.99
N GLU A 65 9.95 17.40 1.65
CA GLU A 65 10.56 16.11 1.94
C GLU A 65 10.14 15.09 0.88
N VAL A 66 11.09 14.27 0.45
CA VAL A 66 10.87 13.25 -0.58
C VAL A 66 11.01 11.87 0.04
N PHE A 67 9.99 11.04 -0.14
CA PHE A 67 9.94 9.66 0.31
C PHE A 67 9.76 8.73 -0.89
N ARG A 68 10.37 7.55 -0.85
CA ARG A 68 10.11 6.46 -1.78
C ARG A 68 9.19 5.45 -1.12
N ASP A 69 8.09 5.15 -1.80
CA ASP A 69 7.23 4.05 -1.41
C ASP A 69 7.88 2.73 -1.84
N GLU A 70 8.31 1.93 -0.86
CA GLU A 70 9.00 0.66 -1.10
C GLU A 70 8.05 -0.46 -1.58
N ASN A 71 6.74 -0.20 -1.64
CA ASN A 71 5.74 -1.16 -2.14
C ASN A 71 5.54 -1.04 -3.66
N ASN A 72 5.70 0.15 -4.25
CA ASN A 72 5.47 0.39 -5.68
C ASN A 72 6.61 1.14 -6.39
N GLY A 73 7.59 1.66 -5.64
CA GLY A 73 8.74 2.39 -6.17
C GLY A 73 8.49 3.88 -6.46
N ASN A 74 7.27 4.39 -6.26
CA ASN A 74 6.92 5.78 -6.52
C ASN A 74 7.57 6.74 -5.52
N LEU A 75 7.71 8.00 -5.92
CA LEU A 75 8.17 9.08 -5.05
C LEU A 75 7.00 9.93 -4.58
N ILE A 76 6.98 10.19 -3.28
CA ILE A 76 6.00 11.02 -2.59
C ILE A 76 6.73 12.26 -2.08
N TYR A 77 6.26 13.42 -2.52
CA TYR A 77 6.78 14.72 -2.11
C TYR A 77 5.78 15.35 -1.15
N VAL A 78 6.22 15.68 0.06
CA VAL A 78 5.42 16.31 1.11
C VAL A 78 6.01 17.68 1.40
N SER A 79 5.23 18.73 1.14
CA SER A 79 5.65 20.11 1.41
C SER A 79 5.21 20.55 2.81
N GLU A 80 5.92 21.52 3.38
CA GLU A 80 5.64 22.04 4.73
C GLU A 80 4.24 22.68 4.89
N ASN A 81 3.60 23.06 3.78
CA ASN A 81 2.23 23.58 3.79
C ASN A 81 1.16 22.48 3.69
N GLY A 82 1.56 21.19 3.71
CA GLY A 82 0.68 20.04 3.62
C GLY A 82 0.31 19.61 2.19
N SER A 83 0.82 20.27 1.15
CA SER A 83 0.60 19.82 -0.23
C SER A 83 1.41 18.56 -0.52
N ILE A 84 0.80 17.60 -1.20
CA ILE A 84 1.38 16.31 -1.54
C ILE A 84 1.37 16.14 -3.06
N SER A 85 2.46 15.61 -3.61
CA SER A 85 2.49 15.13 -4.99
C SER A 85 3.14 13.75 -5.07
N VAL A 86 2.68 12.96 -6.04
CA VAL A 86 3.18 11.60 -6.28
C VAL A 86 3.63 11.51 -7.74
N VAL A 87 4.83 10.99 -7.95
CA VAL A 87 5.40 10.80 -9.29
C VAL A 87 5.99 9.39 -9.42
N PRO A 88 6.02 8.82 -10.64
CA PRO A 88 6.71 7.56 -10.87
C PRO A 88 8.19 7.64 -10.48
N GLY A 89 8.66 6.65 -9.72
CA GLY A 89 10.10 6.47 -9.50
C GLY A 89 10.77 5.87 -10.72
N LYS A 90 12.05 6.18 -10.91
CA LYS A 90 12.92 5.49 -11.86
C LYS A 90 13.57 4.27 -11.23
#